data_AF-A0A451AE05-F1
#
_entry.id   AF-A0A451AE05-F1
#
_cell.length_a   1.000
_cell.length_b   1.000
_cell.length_c   1.000
_cell.angle_alpha   90.00
_cell.angle_beta   90.00
_cell.angle_gamma   90.00
#
_symmetry.space_group_name_H-M   'P 1'
#
loop_
_entity.id
_entity.type
_entity.pdbx_description
1 polymer ?
#
loop_
_entity_poly.entity_id
_entity_poly.type
_entity_poly.pdbx_seq_one_letter_code
_entity_poly.pdbx_strand_id
1 'polypeptide(L)' 'MPHYSEEFKEKLVREMMSPGGRSVSEIHRASGISENTLYSWKNKYGVEQEAEPG' A
#
# COMPACT_ATOMS: atom_id res chain seq x y z
N MET A 1 -2.67 -6.88 16.82
CA MET A 1 -2.93 -6.04 15.62
C MET A 1 -3.41 -6.97 14.52
N PRO A 2 -4.38 -6.60 13.67
CA PRO A 2 -4.72 -7.43 12.52
C PRO A 2 -3.45 -7.68 11.71
N HIS A 3 -3.03 -8.95 11.64
CA HIS A 3 -1.85 -9.36 10.89
C HIS A 3 -2.24 -9.39 9.42
N TYR A 4 -2.16 -8.25 8.74
CA TYR A 4 -2.26 -8.21 7.29
C TYR A 4 -1.02 -8.90 6.70
N SER A 5 -1.25 -9.96 5.93
CA SER A 5 -0.19 -10.64 5.19
C SER A 5 0.55 -9.67 4.28
N GLU A 6 1.84 -9.91 4.08
CA GLU A 6 2.69 -9.04 3.25
C GLU A 6 2.18 -8.98 1.80
N GLU A 7 1.73 -10.12 1.25
CA GLU A 7 1.09 -10.19 -0.07
C GLU A 7 -0.13 -9.27 -0.20
N PHE A 8 -0.93 -9.14 0.88
CA PHE A 8 -2.10 -8.27 0.88
C PHE A 8 -1.71 -6.80 0.88
N LYS A 9 -0.69 -6.43 1.66
CA LYS A 9 -0.15 -5.07 1.69
C LYS A 9 0.46 -4.70 0.35
N GLU A 10 1.26 -5.58 -0.24
CA GLU A 10 1.89 -5.36 -1.54
C GLU A 10 0.83 -5.14 -2.61
N LYS A 11 -0.20 -5.99 -2.68
CA LYS A 11 -1.30 -5.85 -3.64
C LYS A 11 -2.00 -4.50 -3.52
N LEU A 12 -2.33 -4.07 -2.29
CA LEU A 12 -2.96 -2.77 -2.05
C LEU A 12 -2.04 -1.61 -2.45
N VAL A 13 -0.76 -1.68 -2.12
CA VAL A 13 0.19 -0.62 -2.51
C VAL A 13 0.38 -0.58 -4.02
N ARG A 14 0.46 -1.73 -4.68
CA ARG A 14 0.58 -1.82 -6.13
C ARG A 14 -0.66 -1.24 -6.84
N GLU A 15 -1.85 -1.44 -6.28
CA GLU A 15 -3.05 -0.70 -6.72
C GLU A 15 -2.91 0.81 -6.49
N MET A 16 -2.49 1.26 -5.30
CA MET A 16 -2.33 2.69 -4.96
C MET A 16 -1.25 3.42 -5.78
N MET A 17 -0.29 2.69 -6.34
CA MET A 17 0.77 3.22 -7.21
C MET A 17 0.42 3.11 -8.70
N SER A 18 -0.62 2.36 -9.06
CA SER A 18 -1.06 2.24 -10.44
C SER A 18 -1.81 3.52 -10.87
N PRO A 19 -1.52 4.11 -12.03
CA PRO A 19 -2.15 5.35 -12.49
C PRO A 19 -3.67 5.25 -12.74
N GLY A 20 -4.23 4.04 -12.74
CA GLY A 20 -5.68 3.79 -12.79
C GLY A 20 -6.19 2.93 -11.64
N GLY A 21 -5.40 2.74 -10.60
CA GLY A 21 -5.79 1.97 -9.42
C GLY A 21 -6.58 2.80 -8.40
N ARG A 22 -6.99 2.15 -7.31
CA ARG A 22 -7.76 2.78 -6.25
C ARG A 22 -6.92 3.76 -5.44
N SER A 23 -7.51 4.91 -5.13
CA SER A 23 -6.87 5.89 -4.24
C SER A 23 -6.86 5.42 -2.78
N VAL A 24 -5.96 5.98 -1.98
CA VAL A 24 -5.86 5.72 -0.53
C VAL A 24 -7.22 5.83 0.17
N SER A 25 -7.98 6.88 -0.13
CA SER A 25 -9.30 7.11 0.47
C SER A 25 -10.35 6.06 0.05
N GLU A 26 -10.25 5.52 -1.17
CA GLU A 26 -11.14 4.44 -1.62
C GLU A 26 -10.84 3.12 -0.90
N ILE A 27 -9.56 2.79 -0.76
CA ILE A 27 -9.12 1.60 -0.02
C ILE A 27 -9.44 1.73 1.47
N HIS A 28 -9.30 2.92 2.04
CA HIS A 28 -9.73 3.20 3.41
C HIS A 28 -11.22 2.91 3.59
N ARG A 29 -12.07 3.41 2.68
CA ARG A 29 -13.52 3.15 2.73
C ARG A 29 -13.87 1.68 2.50
N ALA A 30 -13.16 0.98 1.61
CA ALA A 30 -13.44 -0.42 1.28
C ALA A 30 -12.92 -1.41 2.33
N SER A 31 -11.73 -1.17 2.88
CA SER A 31 -11.04 -2.09 3.79
C SER A 31 -11.12 -1.68 5.26
N GLY A 32 -11.53 -0.44 5.56
CA GLY A 32 -11.52 0.12 6.92
C GLY A 32 -10.13 0.44 7.47
N ILE A 33 -9.09 0.41 6.63
CA ILE A 33 -7.71 0.69 7.02
C ILE A 33 -7.48 2.19 7.02
N SER A 34 -7.03 2.75 8.14
CA SER A 34 -6.72 4.17 8.25
C SER A 34 -5.80 4.66 7.13
N GLU A 35 -6.11 5.82 6.56
CA GLU A 35 -5.35 6.43 5.48
C GLU A 35 -3.86 6.56 5.84
N ASN A 36 -3.57 6.89 7.10
CA ASN A 36 -2.19 6.99 7.61
C ASN A 36 -1.40 5.68 7.46
N THR A 37 -2.05 4.53 7.68
CA THR A 37 -1.44 3.20 7.51
C THR A 37 -1.16 2.93 6.03
N LEU A 38 -2.10 3.27 5.15
CA LEU A 38 -1.98 3.10 3.71
C LEU A 38 -0.87 3.99 3.12
N TYR A 39 -0.75 5.25 3.56
CA TYR A 39 0.35 6.13 3.19
C TYR A 39 1.70 5.59 3.69
N SER A 40 1.75 5.06 4.92
CA SER A 40 2.96 4.46 5.46
C SER A 40 3.40 3.24 4.63
N TRP A 41 2.47 2.39 4.19
CA TRP A 41 2.77 1.29 3.28
C TRP A 41 3.24 1.81 1.92
N LYS A 42 2.52 2.75 1.30
CA LYS A 42 2.93 3.34 0.01
C LYS A 42 4.36 3.88 0.05
N ASN A 43 4.74 4.55 1.13
CA ASN A 43 6.10 5.03 1.33
C ASN A 43 7.11 3.89 1.54
N LYS A 44 6.78 2.90 2.38
CA LYS A 44 7.67 1.77 2.69
C LYS A 44 7.98 0.93 1.45
N TYR A 45 6.96 0.54 0.69
CA TYR A 45 7.11 -0.28 -0.52
C TYR A 45 7.52 0.54 -1.76
N GLY A 46 7.27 1.85 -1.76
CA GLY A 46 7.75 2.75 -2.81
C GLY A 46 9.25 3.02 -2.75
N VAL A 47 9.82 3.05 -1.53
CA VAL A 47 11.28 3.16 -1.32
C VAL A 47 11.99 1.83 -1.56
N GLU A 48 11.35 0.70 -1.23
CA GLU A 48 11.94 -0.62 -1.41
C GLU A 48 12.13 -1.02 -2.89
N GLN A 49 11.32 -0.47 -3.82
CA GLN A 49 11.53 -0.68 -5.27
C GLN A 49 12.71 0.13 -5.86
N GLU A 50 13.26 1.10 -5.14
CA GLU A 50 14.49 1.81 -5.56
C GLU A 50 15.76 1.20 -4.95
N ALA A 51 15.61 0.29 -3.98
CA ALA A 51 16.70 -0.43 -3.36
C ALA A 51 16.84 -1.86 -3.94
N GLU A 52 17.09 -1.95 -5.25
CA GLU A 52 17.80 -3.11 -5.80
C GLU A 52 19.32 -2.82 -5.70
N PRO A 53 20.07 -3.37 -4.72
CA PRO A 53 21.51 -3.44 -4.87
C PRO A 53 21.82 -4.56 -5.87
N GLY A 54 22.46 -4.19 -6.99
CA GLY A 54 23.11 -5.14 -7.88
C GLY A 54 24.28 -5.87 -7.22
#